data_AF-A0A9P0T7P1-F1
#
_entry.id   AF-A0A9P0T7P1-F1
#
_cell.length_a   1.000
_cell.length_b   1.000
_cell.length_c   1.000
_cell.angle_alpha   90.00
_cell.angle_beta   90.00
_cell.angle_gamma   90.00
#
_symmetry.space_group_name_H-M   'P 1'
#
loop_
_entity.id
_entity.type
_entity.pdbx_description
1 polymer ?
#
loop_
_entity_poly.entity_id
_entity_poly.type
_entity_poly.pdbx_seq_one_letter_code
_entity_poly.pdbx_strand_id
1 'polypeptide(L)'
;MAKNCAGCKAAVTGREFMKCCICCLVYDLHCANVSSKRFYLMSIENKQSWKCLECRSSEPKAYNTNNPIRPGTVASNDAANVTLRDGNKNKNRRKSSDDLPSLEHSVMSNDTLRAIVREELHEMFQTFLKKSLNEIVSEAKISSLESALKFCNSQFTDLKKFFEDNVSTISLLQKQNETFKLSVNDL
;
A
#
# COMPACT_ATOMS: atom_id res chain seq x y z
N MET A 1 29.37 13.61 -11.37
CA MET A 1 28.77 14.56 -10.40
C MET A 1 27.60 13.87 -9.72
N ALA A 2 27.59 13.83 -8.40
CA ALA A 2 26.44 13.34 -7.64
C ALA A 2 25.25 14.27 -7.88
N LYS A 3 24.07 13.71 -8.17
CA LYS A 3 22.83 14.49 -8.29
C LYS A 3 22.17 14.50 -6.92
N ASN A 4 21.84 15.68 -6.41
CA ASN A 4 21.11 15.82 -5.15
C ASN A 4 19.62 15.95 -5.43
N CYS A 5 18.79 15.37 -4.56
CA CYS A 5 17.35 15.48 -4.61
C CYS A 5 16.94 16.93 -4.30
N ALA A 6 16.13 17.55 -5.14
CA ALA A 6 15.67 18.92 -4.91
C ALA A 6 14.73 19.06 -3.70
N GLY A 7 14.04 17.98 -3.31
CA GLY A 7 13.16 17.94 -2.14
C GLY A 7 13.94 17.82 -0.82
N CYS A 8 14.56 16.66 -0.57
CA CYS A 8 15.24 16.39 0.70
C CYS A 8 16.71 16.84 0.76
N LYS A 9 17.27 17.32 -0.36
CA LYS A 9 18.70 17.71 -0.52
C LYS A 9 19.72 16.58 -0.35
N ALA A 10 19.28 15.36 -0.08
CA ALA A 10 20.16 14.18 -0.01
C ALA A 10 20.71 13.80 -1.39
N ALA A 11 21.84 13.09 -1.40
CA ALA A 11 22.41 12.54 -2.62
C ALA A 11 21.51 11.42 -3.18
N VAL A 12 21.16 11.50 -4.45
CA VAL A 12 20.40 10.46 -5.15
C VAL A 12 21.36 9.34 -5.53
N THR A 13 21.36 8.28 -4.74
CA THR A 13 22.14 7.06 -5.00
C THR A 13 21.31 6.09 -5.84
N GLY A 14 21.63 5.96 -7.13
CA GLY A 14 20.98 4.99 -8.02
C GLY A 14 20.43 5.59 -9.32
N ARG A 15 19.75 4.76 -10.11
CA ARG A 15 19.11 5.15 -11.39
C ARG A 15 17.61 5.45 -11.24
N GLU A 16 17.06 5.22 -10.05
CA GLU A 16 15.65 5.41 -9.73
C GLU A 16 15.41 6.83 -9.22
N PHE A 17 14.98 7.72 -10.10
CA PHE A 17 14.63 9.08 -9.75
C PHE A 17 13.61 9.65 -10.74
N MET A 18 12.90 10.69 -10.31
CA MET A 18 12.00 11.46 -11.16
C MET A 18 12.67 12.78 -11.52
N LYS A 19 12.49 13.23 -12.77
CA LYS A 19 12.92 14.56 -13.23
C LYS A 19 11.69 15.37 -13.58
N CYS A 20 11.55 16.55 -13.00
CA CYS A 20 10.43 17.41 -13.34
C CYS A 20 10.58 17.95 -14.78
N CYS A 21 9.50 17.87 -15.57
CA CYS A 21 9.50 18.38 -16.95
C CYS A 21 9.50 19.91 -17.07
N ILE A 22 9.22 20.63 -15.98
CA ILE A 22 9.15 22.09 -15.94
C ILE A 22 10.47 22.68 -15.41
N CYS A 23 10.83 22.41 -14.15
CA CYS A 23 12.04 22.98 -13.54
C CYS A 23 13.31 22.15 -13.80
N CYS A 24 13.22 21.01 -14.48
CA CYS A 24 14.32 20.08 -14.76
C CYS A 24 15.05 19.52 -13.53
N LEU A 25 14.59 19.80 -12.31
CA LEU A 25 15.17 19.30 -11.07
C LEU A 25 14.90 17.81 -10.87
N VAL A 26 15.82 17.16 -10.16
CA VAL A 26 15.78 15.72 -9.87
C VAL A 26 15.26 15.48 -8.46
N TYR A 27 14.40 14.49 -8.31
CA TYR A 27 13.80 14.08 -7.04
C TYR A 27 14.00 12.59 -6.87
N ASP A 28 14.39 12.18 -5.66
CA ASP A 28 14.28 10.77 -5.28
C ASP A 28 12.79 10.33 -5.31
N LEU A 29 12.58 9.02 -5.34
CA LEU A 29 11.24 8.44 -5.42
C LEU A 29 10.35 8.82 -4.23
N HIS A 30 10.92 8.96 -3.04
CA HIS A 30 10.18 9.31 -1.82
C HIS A 30 9.64 10.75 -1.86
N CYS A 31 10.49 11.71 -2.20
CA CYS A 31 10.15 13.12 -2.39
C CYS A 31 9.21 13.33 -3.58
N ALA A 32 9.31 12.49 -4.61
CA ALA A 32 8.37 12.49 -5.72
C ALA A 32 7.00 11.87 -5.38
N ASN A 33 6.87 11.25 -4.20
CA ASN A 33 5.72 10.44 -3.79
C ASN A 33 5.36 9.34 -4.82
N VAL A 34 6.39 8.65 -5.32
CA VAL A 34 6.27 7.53 -6.26
C VAL A 34 6.91 6.31 -5.63
N SER A 35 6.16 5.23 -5.42
CA SER A 35 6.75 3.98 -4.93
C SER A 35 7.61 3.31 -6.02
N SER A 36 8.61 2.51 -5.65
CA SER A 36 9.44 1.78 -6.62
C SER A 36 8.58 0.92 -7.56
N LYS A 37 7.57 0.19 -7.04
CA LYS A 37 6.63 -0.58 -7.87
C LYS A 37 5.93 0.30 -8.91
N ARG A 38 5.44 1.48 -8.52
CA ARG A 38 4.81 2.43 -9.44
C ARG A 38 5.81 2.97 -10.47
N PHE A 39 7.03 3.29 -10.05
CA PHE A 39 8.09 3.76 -10.95
C PHE A 39 8.38 2.74 -12.06
N TYR A 40 8.44 1.44 -11.76
CA TYR A 40 8.67 0.41 -12.76
C TYR A 40 7.49 0.19 -13.72
N LEU A 41 6.26 0.42 -13.26
CA LEU A 41 5.05 0.30 -14.07
C LEU A 41 4.74 1.55 -14.91
N MET A 42 5.36 2.70 -14.61
CA MET A 42 5.14 3.92 -15.37
C MET A 42 5.76 3.83 -16.77
N SER A 43 4.96 4.17 -17.80
CA SER A 43 5.45 4.38 -19.16
C SER A 43 6.51 5.47 -19.21
N ILE A 44 7.32 5.45 -20.27
CA ILE A 44 8.37 6.46 -20.51
C ILE A 44 7.74 7.86 -20.60
N GLU A 45 6.61 7.99 -21.29
CA GLU A 45 5.85 9.24 -21.44
C GLU A 45 5.43 9.81 -20.07
N ASN A 46 4.92 8.96 -19.17
CA ASN A 46 4.53 9.37 -17.82
C ASN A 46 5.73 9.80 -16.97
N LYS A 47 6.91 9.19 -17.17
CA LYS A 47 8.14 9.62 -16.51
C LYS A 47 8.64 10.96 -17.05
N GLN A 48 8.54 11.18 -18.35
CA GLN A 48 8.99 12.39 -19.03
C GLN A 48 8.06 13.60 -18.79
N SER A 49 6.76 13.36 -18.59
CA SER A 49 5.76 14.41 -18.35
C SER A 49 5.53 14.72 -16.86
N TRP A 50 6.21 14.03 -15.95
CA TRP A 50 6.02 14.20 -14.51
C TRP A 50 6.39 15.61 -14.03
N LYS A 51 5.55 16.18 -13.18
CA LYS A 51 5.71 17.51 -12.59
C LYS A 51 5.92 17.41 -11.08
N CYS A 52 6.87 18.16 -10.53
CA CYS A 52 7.05 18.23 -9.09
C CYS A 52 5.91 19.03 -8.44
N LEU A 53 5.81 18.95 -7.11
CA LEU A 53 4.73 19.60 -6.36
C LEU A 53 4.74 21.12 -6.52
N GLU A 54 5.92 21.74 -6.50
CA GLU A 54 6.09 23.19 -6.65
C GLU A 54 5.57 23.68 -8.01
N CYS A 55 6.02 23.05 -9.10
CA CYS A 55 5.54 23.39 -10.45
C CYS A 55 4.05 23.13 -10.61
N ARG A 56 3.53 22.01 -10.08
CA ARG A 56 2.09 21.71 -10.13
C ARG A 56 1.25 22.72 -9.34
N SER A 57 1.76 23.23 -8.22
CA SER A 57 1.06 24.22 -7.39
C SER A 57 1.09 25.63 -7.98
N SER A 58 2.08 25.91 -8.83
CA SER A 58 2.27 27.20 -9.50
C SER A 58 1.44 27.33 -10.78
N GLU A 59 0.82 26.25 -11.24
CA GLU A 59 -0.07 26.29 -12.40
C GLU A 59 -1.33 27.09 -12.04
N PRO A 60 -1.66 28.15 -12.80
CA PRO A 60 -2.92 28.84 -12.64
C PRO A 60 -4.05 27.83 -12.76
N LYS A 61 -5.02 27.89 -11.84
CA LYS A 61 -6.29 27.16 -11.98
C LYS A 61 -7.08 27.82 -13.11
N ALA A 62 -6.65 27.60 -14.35
CA ALA A 62 -7.36 28.04 -15.53
C ALA A 62 -8.72 27.32 -15.53
N TYR A 63 -9.79 28.08 -15.81
CA TYR A 63 -11.22 27.68 -15.80
C TYR A 63 -12.02 27.92 -14.51
N ASN A 64 -11.93 29.13 -13.93
CA ASN A 64 -13.00 29.67 -13.08
C ASN A 64 -13.99 30.55 -13.87
N THR A 65 -14.05 30.43 -15.20
CA THR A 65 -14.80 31.34 -16.09
C THR A 65 -16.33 31.22 -15.99
N ASN A 66 -16.85 30.20 -15.29
CA ASN A 66 -18.30 29.93 -15.16
C ASN A 66 -18.85 30.06 -13.73
N ASN A 67 -18.07 30.51 -12.75
CA ASN A 67 -18.66 30.93 -11.49
C ASN A 67 -19.11 32.39 -11.63
N PRO A 68 -20.42 32.71 -11.56
CA PRO A 68 -20.87 34.09 -11.55
C PRO A 68 -20.19 34.80 -10.37
N ILE A 69 -19.34 35.75 -10.70
CA ILE A 69 -18.74 36.68 -9.75
C ILE A 69 -19.92 37.39 -9.08
N ARG A 70 -20.12 37.14 -7.77
CA ARG A 70 -21.01 38.01 -6.98
C ARG A 70 -20.49 39.44 -7.17
N PRO A 71 -21.29 40.41 -7.65
CA PRO A 71 -20.84 41.78 -7.75
C PRO A 71 -20.46 42.26 -6.34
N GLY A 72 -19.15 42.37 -6.12
CA GLY A 72 -18.57 43.00 -4.94
C GLY A 72 -18.84 44.49 -5.06
N THR A 73 -19.53 45.04 -4.08
CA THR A 73 -19.74 46.47 -3.93
C THR A 73 -18.36 47.15 -3.90
N VAL A 74 -18.09 47.98 -4.90
CA VAL A 74 -16.95 48.89 -4.88
C VAL A 74 -17.14 49.86 -3.71
N ALA A 75 -16.33 49.69 -2.68
CA ALA A 75 -16.01 50.75 -1.76
C ALA A 75 -14.51 50.65 -1.44
N SER A 76 -13.75 51.60 -1.95
CA SER A 76 -12.40 51.93 -1.51
C SER A 76 -12.33 51.94 0.01
N ASN A 77 -11.34 51.26 0.58
CA ASN A 77 -10.32 51.89 1.41
C ASN A 77 -9.25 50.87 1.81
N ASP A 78 -8.02 51.36 1.85
CA ASP A 78 -6.83 50.68 2.33
C ASP A 78 -6.98 50.14 3.76
N ALA A 79 -6.22 49.08 4.03
CA ALA A 79 -5.92 48.45 5.31
C ALA A 79 -7.03 47.57 5.94
N ALA A 80 -6.89 46.25 5.75
CA ALA A 80 -7.03 45.18 6.75
C ALA A 80 -7.59 43.87 6.13
N ASN A 81 -6.74 43.11 5.44
CA ASN A 81 -7.03 41.71 5.14
C ASN A 81 -6.81 40.85 6.40
N VAL A 82 -7.73 40.94 7.36
CA VAL A 82 -7.85 39.98 8.46
C VAL A 82 -9.29 39.49 8.45
N THR A 83 -9.52 38.26 7.99
CA THR A 83 -10.81 37.58 8.16
C THR A 83 -10.96 37.21 9.64
N LEU A 84 -11.56 38.09 10.44
CA LEU A 84 -12.03 37.74 11.78
C LEU A 84 -13.22 36.80 11.65
N ARG A 85 -13.04 35.56 12.10
CA ARG A 85 -14.09 34.54 12.15
C ARG A 85 -14.92 34.78 13.40
N ASP A 86 -15.93 35.64 13.30
CA ASP A 86 -16.87 35.86 14.40
C ASP A 86 -17.75 34.62 14.60
N GLY A 87 -17.45 33.88 15.66
CA GLY A 87 -18.36 32.91 16.24
C GLY A 87 -19.19 33.58 17.32
N ASN A 88 -20.47 33.86 17.07
CA ASN A 88 -21.45 33.82 18.15
C ASN A 88 -22.91 33.67 17.70
N LYS A 89 -23.50 32.57 18.17
CA LYS A 89 -24.89 32.31 18.60
C LYS A 89 -25.90 33.49 18.51
N ASN A 90 -27.05 33.30 17.85
CA ASN A 90 -28.35 33.15 18.54
C ASN A 90 -29.57 32.96 17.59
N LYS A 91 -30.41 31.98 17.97
CA LYS A 91 -31.88 32.00 18.14
C LYS A 91 -32.83 32.58 17.08
N ASN A 92 -33.74 31.68 16.66
CA ASN A 92 -35.19 31.86 16.49
C ASN A 92 -35.71 33.07 15.70
N ARG A 93 -36.14 32.81 14.47
CA ARG A 93 -37.33 33.45 13.88
C ARG A 93 -38.09 32.47 12.97
N ARG A 94 -39.20 31.93 13.49
CA ARG A 94 -40.40 31.58 12.70
C ARG A 94 -41.09 32.92 12.38
N LYS A 95 -41.89 33.20 11.34
CA LYS A 95 -42.66 32.45 10.34
C LYS A 95 -43.16 33.52 9.35
N SER A 96 -43.17 33.26 8.05
CA SER A 96 -44.28 33.69 7.16
C SER A 96 -44.07 33.10 5.76
N SER A 97 -45.13 32.43 5.33
CA SER A 97 -45.41 31.78 4.06
C SER A 97 -45.34 32.73 2.87
N ASP A 98 -44.79 32.26 1.76
CA ASP A 98 -45.36 32.48 0.42
C ASP A 98 -45.00 31.28 -0.47
N ASP A 99 -46.03 30.76 -1.12
CA ASP A 99 -46.06 29.56 -1.94
C ASP A 99 -45.26 29.71 -3.25
N LEU A 100 -44.30 28.81 -3.47
CA LEU A 100 -43.86 28.43 -4.81
C LEU A 100 -43.80 26.89 -4.89
N PRO A 101 -44.30 26.26 -5.97
CA PRO A 101 -44.31 24.81 -6.08
C PRO A 101 -42.87 24.32 -6.23
N SER A 102 -42.33 23.76 -5.14
CA SER A 102 -41.08 23.00 -5.18
C SER A 102 -41.33 21.75 -6.02
N LEU A 103 -40.80 21.74 -7.23
CA LEU A 103 -40.61 20.53 -8.01
C LEU A 103 -39.79 19.58 -7.13
N GLU A 104 -40.44 18.58 -6.55
CA GLU A 104 -39.81 17.53 -5.75
C GLU A 104 -38.87 16.73 -6.64
N HIS A 105 -37.66 17.24 -6.85
CA HIS A 105 -36.53 16.36 -7.06
C HIS A 105 -36.43 15.53 -5.77
N SER A 106 -36.61 14.23 -5.92
CA SER A 106 -36.29 13.23 -4.89
C SER A 106 -34.80 13.37 -4.55
N VAL A 107 -34.48 14.33 -3.70
CA VAL A 107 -33.15 14.54 -3.16
C VAL A 107 -33.00 13.43 -2.14
N MET A 108 -32.31 12.37 -2.55
CA MET A 108 -31.94 11.26 -1.67
C MET A 108 -31.45 11.84 -0.35
N SER A 109 -31.99 11.34 0.75
CA SER A 109 -31.59 11.82 2.07
C SER A 109 -30.08 11.61 2.26
N ASN A 110 -29.42 12.52 2.97
CA ASN A 110 -28.00 12.39 3.29
C ASN A 110 -27.69 11.06 4.00
N ASP A 111 -28.65 10.49 4.72
CA ASP A 111 -28.49 9.20 5.39
C ASP A 111 -28.54 8.03 4.40
N THR A 112 -29.36 8.13 3.35
CA THR A 112 -29.35 7.17 2.23
C THR A 112 -28.02 7.20 1.48
N LEU A 113 -27.48 8.38 1.20
CA LEU A 113 -26.15 8.52 0.58
C LEU A 113 -25.04 7.95 1.46
N ARG A 114 -25.08 8.20 2.77
CA ARG A 114 -24.10 7.63 3.72
C ARG A 114 -24.20 6.11 3.81
N ALA A 115 -25.40 5.55 3.75
CA ALA A 115 -25.61 4.10 3.77
C ALA A 115 -24.98 3.45 2.53
N ILE A 116 -25.27 3.99 1.34
CA ILE A 116 -24.70 3.51 0.07
C ILE A 116 -23.18 3.58 0.10
N VAL A 117 -22.60 4.72 0.49
CA VAL A 117 -21.14 4.86 0.56
C VAL A 117 -20.51 3.86 1.55
N ARG A 118 -21.15 3.58 2.68
CA ARG A 118 -20.64 2.58 3.63
C ARG A 118 -20.70 1.18 3.06
N GLU A 119 -21.79 0.84 2.39
CA GLU A 119 -21.99 -0.48 1.77
C GLU A 119 -20.96 -0.73 0.66
N GLU A 120 -20.81 0.23 -0.25
CA GLU A 120 -19.82 0.19 -1.34
C GLU A 120 -18.39 0.07 -0.80
N LEU A 121 -18.03 0.88 0.20
CA LEU A 121 -16.73 0.78 0.86
C LEU A 121 -16.56 -0.59 1.53
N HIS A 122 -17.59 -1.10 2.20
CA HIS A 122 -17.53 -2.38 2.88
C HIS A 122 -17.32 -3.53 1.89
N GLU A 123 -18.03 -3.54 0.76
CA GLU A 123 -17.89 -4.54 -0.29
C GLU A 123 -16.51 -4.45 -0.95
N MET A 124 -16.02 -3.23 -1.24
CA MET A 124 -14.67 -3.01 -1.75
C MET A 124 -13.60 -3.54 -0.76
N PHE A 125 -13.75 -3.25 0.53
CA PHE A 125 -12.82 -3.71 1.55
C PHE A 125 -12.86 -5.23 1.73
N GLN A 126 -14.04 -5.84 1.77
CA GLN A 126 -14.16 -7.29 1.86
C GLN A 126 -13.54 -7.98 0.65
N THR A 127 -13.79 -7.45 -0.55
CA THR A 127 -13.23 -8.00 -1.79
C THR A 127 -11.72 -7.88 -1.83
N PHE A 128 -11.18 -6.74 -1.39
CA PHE A 128 -9.73 -6.53 -1.27
C PHE A 128 -9.10 -7.49 -0.25
N LEU A 129 -9.66 -7.60 0.95
CA LEU A 129 -9.14 -8.49 1.99
C LEU A 129 -9.18 -9.95 1.57
N LYS A 130 -10.28 -10.42 0.97
CA LYS A 130 -10.38 -11.79 0.42
C LYS A 130 -9.32 -12.02 -0.66
N LYS A 131 -9.11 -11.06 -1.55
CA LYS A 131 -8.09 -11.17 -2.60
C LYS A 131 -6.68 -11.23 -2.02
N SER A 132 -6.32 -10.32 -1.09
CA SER A 132 -5.00 -10.33 -0.46
C SER A 132 -4.76 -11.57 0.40
N LEU A 133 -5.76 -12.05 1.15
CA LEU A 133 -5.65 -13.30 1.90
C LEU A 133 -5.52 -14.50 0.97
N ASN A 134 -6.31 -14.57 -0.09
CA ASN A 134 -6.16 -15.62 -1.09
C ASN A 134 -4.82 -15.54 -1.81
N GLU A 135 -4.28 -14.36 -2.11
CA GLU A 135 -2.93 -14.20 -2.65
C GLU A 135 -1.88 -14.72 -1.66
N ILE A 136 -1.97 -14.41 -0.36
CA ILE A 136 -1.03 -14.94 0.65
C ILE A 136 -1.14 -16.46 0.81
N VAL A 137 -2.36 -17.00 0.78
CA VAL A 137 -2.63 -18.44 0.97
C VAL A 137 -2.29 -19.23 -0.29
N SER A 138 -2.53 -18.67 -1.47
CA SER A 138 -2.26 -19.30 -2.78
C SER A 138 -0.86 -19.04 -3.30
N GLU A 139 -0.17 -18.00 -2.82
CA GLU A 139 1.21 -17.76 -3.22
C GLU A 139 2.04 -18.96 -2.80
N ALA A 140 2.76 -19.48 -3.80
CA ALA A 140 3.61 -20.67 -3.81
C ALA A 140 4.49 -20.90 -2.57
N LYS A 141 4.64 -19.93 -1.67
CA LYS A 141 5.40 -20.03 -0.41
C LYS A 141 4.81 -21.06 0.54
N ILE A 142 3.49 -21.10 0.74
CA ILE A 142 2.90 -22.10 1.67
C ILE A 142 2.97 -23.50 1.05
N SER A 143 2.65 -23.63 -0.24
CA SER A 143 2.77 -24.91 -0.95
C SER A 143 4.23 -25.38 -1.03
N SER A 144 5.18 -24.49 -1.29
CA SER A 144 6.61 -24.79 -1.29
C SER A 144 7.13 -25.17 0.09
N LEU A 145 6.66 -24.51 1.15
CA LEU A 145 6.96 -24.89 2.53
C LEU A 145 6.43 -26.28 2.85
N GLU A 146 5.19 -26.58 2.45
CA GLU A 146 4.58 -27.89 2.64
C GLU A 146 5.39 -28.98 1.90
N SER A 147 5.80 -28.72 0.66
CA SER A 147 6.67 -29.63 -0.10
C SER A 147 8.03 -29.82 0.57
N ALA A 148 8.67 -28.75 1.05
CA ALA A 148 9.95 -28.82 1.75
C ALA A 148 9.84 -29.60 3.06
N LEU A 149 8.74 -29.43 3.80
CA LEU A 149 8.48 -30.14 5.05
C LEU A 149 8.23 -31.62 4.79
N LYS A 150 7.45 -31.97 3.75
CA LYS A 150 7.27 -33.35 3.29
C LYS A 150 8.58 -34.00 2.89
N PHE A 151 9.42 -33.30 2.12
CA PHE A 151 10.75 -33.77 1.75
C PHE A 151 11.64 -34.01 2.98
N CYS A 152 11.70 -33.04 3.90
CA CYS A 152 12.49 -33.17 5.12
C CYS A 152 12.02 -34.36 5.99
N ASN A 153 10.70 -34.58 6.08
CA ASN A 153 10.13 -35.69 6.83
C ASN A 153 10.46 -37.05 6.18
N SER A 154 10.48 -37.12 4.85
CA SER A 154 10.93 -38.32 4.13
C SER A 154 12.40 -38.61 4.43
N GLN A 155 13.28 -37.61 4.29
CA GLN A 155 14.71 -37.75 4.58
C GLN A 155 14.97 -38.17 6.02
N PHE A 156 14.19 -37.64 6.97
CA PHE A 156 14.28 -38.04 8.38
C PHE A 156 13.88 -39.50 8.60
N THR A 157 12.83 -39.96 7.92
CA THR A 157 12.36 -41.35 7.99
C THR A 157 13.41 -42.31 7.42
N ASP A 158 14.02 -41.95 6.28
CA ASP A 158 15.07 -42.76 5.66
C ASP A 158 16.32 -42.83 6.54
N LEU A 159 16.74 -41.69 7.11
CA LEU A 159 17.88 -41.63 8.02
C LEU A 159 17.63 -42.47 9.28
N LYS A 160 16.42 -42.41 9.83
CA LYS A 160 16.03 -43.23 10.99
C LYS A 160 16.15 -44.72 10.66
N LYS A 161 15.62 -45.15 9.51
CA LYS A 161 15.71 -46.54 9.06
C LYS A 161 17.16 -46.98 8.89
N PHE A 162 17.99 -46.16 8.24
CA PHE A 162 19.42 -46.43 8.09
C PHE A 162 20.12 -46.63 9.45
N PHE A 163 19.75 -45.82 10.45
CA PHE A 163 20.30 -45.96 11.79
C PHE A 163 19.86 -47.27 12.47
N GLU A 164 18.59 -47.64 12.35
CA GLU A 164 18.04 -48.91 12.86
C GLU A 164 18.73 -50.13 12.22
N ASP A 165 18.97 -50.09 10.91
CA ASP A 165 19.67 -51.16 10.17
C ASP A 165 21.14 -51.29 10.62
N ASN A 166 21.83 -50.16 10.82
CA ASN A 166 23.21 -50.16 11.33
C ASN A 166 23.31 -50.67 12.76
N VAL A 167 22.39 -50.26 13.64
CA VAL A 167 22.34 -50.76 15.02
C VAL A 167 22.12 -52.28 15.02
N SER A 168 21.24 -52.78 14.16
CA SER A 168 21.00 -54.22 14.01
C SER A 168 22.25 -54.96 13.53
N THR A 169 22.96 -54.39 12.56
CA THR A 169 24.22 -54.94 12.02
C THR A 169 25.32 -54.97 13.09
N ILE A 170 25.47 -53.89 13.85
CA ILE A 170 26.46 -53.81 14.95
C ILE A 170 26.15 -54.87 16.01
N SER A 171 24.89 -55.01 16.41
CA SER A 171 24.45 -56.03 17.38
C SER A 171 24.77 -57.45 16.90
N LEU A 172 24.52 -57.74 15.61
CA LEU A 172 24.87 -59.03 15.01
C LEU A 172 26.39 -59.28 15.04
N LEU A 173 27.20 -58.29 14.61
CA LEU A 173 28.66 -58.40 14.61
C LEU A 173 29.23 -58.55 16.03
N GLN A 174 28.65 -57.87 17.02
CA GLN A 174 29.03 -58.03 18.43
C GLN A 174 28.78 -59.46 18.91
N LYS A 175 27.60 -60.01 18.62
CA LYS A 175 27.26 -61.40 18.98
C LYS A 175 28.18 -62.41 18.32
N GLN A 176 28.50 -62.21 17.04
CA GLN A 176 29.46 -63.06 16.31
C GLN A 176 30.86 -62.99 16.94
N ASN A 177 31.34 -61.78 17.25
CA ASN A 177 32.62 -61.59 17.93
C ASN A 177 32.68 -62.27 19.31
N GLU A 178 31.61 -62.21 20.10
CA GLU A 178 31.52 -62.92 21.37
C GLU A 178 31.60 -64.44 21.18
N THR A 179 30.91 -64.96 20.17
CA THR A 179 30.93 -66.39 19.82
C THR A 179 32.33 -66.83 19.42
N PHE A 180 33.02 -66.05 18.58
CA PHE A 180 34.40 -66.35 18.17
C PHE A 180 35.37 -66.30 19.35
N LYS A 181 35.23 -65.32 20.26
CA LYS A 181 36.07 -65.24 21.47
C LYS A 181 35.92 -66.47 22.37
N LEU A 182 34.71 -66.99 22.54
CA LEU A 182 34.48 -68.22 23.30
C LEU A 182 35.15 -69.42 22.61
N SER A 183 34.95 -69.59 21.31
CA SER A 183 35.56 -70.69 20.55
C SER A 183 37.08 -70.68 20.53
N VAL A 184 37.73 -69.50 20.58
CA VAL A 184 39.19 -69.38 20.62
C VAL A 184 39.74 -69.71 22.01
N ASN A 185 38.99 -69.42 23.09
CA ASN A 185 39.41 -69.74 24.46
C ASN A 185 39.26 -71.24 24.80
N ASP A 186 38.49 -72.00 24.03
CA ASP A 186 38.28 -73.44 24.23
C ASP A 186 39.36 -74.33 23.54
N LEU A 187 40.34 -73.72 22.85
CA LEU A 187 41.48 -74.37 22.18
C LEU A 187 42.77 -74.23 22.99
#